data_AF-A0A837LBH1-F1
#
_entry.id   AF-A0A837LBH1-F1
#
_cell.length_a   1.000
_cell.length_b   1.000
_cell.length_c   1.000
_cell.angle_alpha   90.00
_cell.angle_beta   90.00
_cell.angle_gamma   90.00
#
_symmetry.space_group_name_H-M   'P 1'
#
loop_
_entity.id
_entity.type
_entity.pdbx_description
1 polymer ?
#
loop_
_entity_poly.entity_id
_entity_poly.type
_entity_poly.pdbx_seq_one_letter_code
_entity_poly.pdbx_strand_id
1 'polypeptide(L)' 'MSQEAFSDVSSRTYMSSLERDLKSPTLHKLTELCEVMEVHPLTLLTLAYAGDSTDKTDELLARVRQELEAVLKERSTP' A
#
# COMPACT_ATOMS: atom_id res chain seq x y z
N MET A 1 -15.18 -8.13 5.19
CA MET A 1 -15.24 -6.91 6.03
C MET A 1 -16.32 -5.99 5.48
N SER A 2 -17.05 -5.27 6.33
CA SER A 2 -18.02 -4.25 5.89
C SER A 2 -17.37 -2.86 5.88
N GLN A 3 -17.90 -1.92 5.09
CA GLN A 3 -17.46 -0.52 5.13
C GLN A 3 -17.66 0.13 6.50
N GLU A 4 -18.55 -0.41 7.33
CA GLU A 4 -18.77 0.06 8.70
C GLU A 4 -17.56 -0.20 9.61
N ALA A 5 -16.75 -1.22 9.31
CA ALA A 5 -15.50 -1.46 10.04
C ALA A 5 -14.50 -0.29 9.89
N PHE A 6 -14.66 0.54 8.86
CA PHE A 6 -13.77 1.67 8.58
C PHE A 6 -14.30 3.01 9.12
N SER A 7 -15.45 3.05 9.80
CA SER A 7 -16.07 4.33 10.22
C SER A 7 -15.20 5.16 11.15
N ASP A 8 -14.37 4.52 11.95
CA ASP A 8 -13.50 5.18 12.94
C ASP A 8 -12.29 5.84 12.28
N VAL A 9 -11.86 5.31 11.13
CA VAL A 9 -10.76 5.86 10.36
C VAL A 9 -11.26 6.75 9.23
N SER A 10 -12.38 6.44 8.57
CA SER A 10 -12.77 7.07 7.30
C SER A 10 -14.28 7.14 7.13
N SER A 11 -14.78 8.25 6.55
CA SER A 11 -16.20 8.38 6.25
C SER A 11 -16.61 7.43 5.12
N ARG A 12 -17.85 6.94 5.15
CA ARG A 12 -18.40 6.07 4.08
C ARG A 12 -18.31 6.73 2.69
N THR A 13 -18.53 8.04 2.60
CA THR A 13 -18.39 8.79 1.34
C THR A 13 -16.95 8.83 0.85
N TYR A 14 -15.97 9.00 1.76
CA TYR A 14 -14.57 8.97 1.38
C TYR A 14 -14.14 7.56 0.97
N MET A 15 -14.53 6.53 1.72
CA MET A 15 -14.32 5.12 1.35
C MET A 15 -14.87 4.80 -0.04
N SER A 16 -16.13 5.15 -0.30
CA SER A 16 -16.73 4.98 -1.64
C SER A 16 -16.00 5.76 -2.74
N SER A 17 -15.42 6.93 -2.42
CA SER A 17 -14.61 7.68 -3.37
C SER A 17 -13.27 7.00 -3.65
N LEU A 18 -12.64 6.38 -2.64
CA LEU A 18 -11.40 5.61 -2.80
C LEU A 18 -11.64 4.36 -3.65
N GLU A 19 -12.68 3.57 -3.35
CA GLU A 19 -13.03 2.35 -4.08
C GLU A 19 -13.39 2.58 -5.55
N ARG A 20 -13.76 3.81 -5.91
CA ARG A 20 -14.13 4.22 -7.27
C ARG A 20 -13.01 4.97 -7.99
N ASP A 21 -11.80 4.95 -7.43
CA ASP A 21 -10.61 5.66 -7.93
C ASP A 21 -10.81 7.18 -8.10
N LEU A 22 -11.76 7.78 -7.38
CA LEU A 22 -12.06 9.21 -7.45
C LEU A 22 -11.14 10.06 -6.57
N LYS A 23 -10.45 9.43 -5.63
CA LYS A 23 -9.48 10.08 -4.73
C LYS A 23 -8.30 9.15 -4.47
N SER A 24 -7.11 9.75 -4.34
CA SER A 24 -5.92 9.04 -3.86
C SER A 24 -5.73 9.31 -2.36
N PRO A 25 -5.58 8.27 -1.53
CA PRO A 25 -5.29 8.44 -0.11
C PRO A 25 -3.82 8.87 0.08
N THR A 26 -3.53 9.56 1.18
CA THR A 26 -2.14 9.75 1.61
C THR A 26 -1.57 8.44 2.17
N LEU A 27 -0.24 8.31 2.31
CA LEU A 27 0.36 7.13 2.94
C LEU A 27 -0.06 6.94 4.39
N HIS A 28 -0.23 8.04 5.13
CA HIS A 28 -0.77 7.99 6.48
C HIS A 28 -2.19 7.40 6.48
N LYS A 29 -3.03 7.86 5.54
CA LYS A 29 -4.40 7.36 5.42
C LYS A 29 -4.44 5.88 5.02
N LEU A 30 -3.55 5.47 4.11
CA LEU A 30 -3.40 4.08 3.73
C LEU A 30 -3.04 3.21 4.94
N THR A 31 -2.19 3.71 5.83
CA THR A 31 -1.77 2.99 7.05
C THR A 31 -2.96 2.75 7.97
N GLU A 32 -3.75 3.78 8.28
CA GLU A 32 -4.97 3.65 9.10
C GLU A 32 -5.97 2.66 8.50
N LEU A 33 -6.15 2.66 7.17
CA LEU A 33 -7.03 1.72 6.49
C LEU A 33 -6.50 0.28 6.59
N CYS A 34 -5.20 0.11 6.42
CA CYS A 34 -4.52 -1.19 6.49
C CYS A 34 -4.54 -1.78 7.90
N GLU A 35 -4.50 -0.96 8.96
CA GLU A 35 -4.69 -1.41 10.34
C GLU A 35 -6.05 -2.08 10.55
N VAL A 36 -7.13 -1.48 10.04
CA VAL A 36 -8.48 -2.06 10.10
C VAL A 36 -8.57 -3.35 9.29
N MET A 37 -7.83 -3.44 8.19
CA MET A 37 -7.74 -4.65 7.34
C MET A 37 -6.81 -5.72 7.89
N GLU A 38 -6.07 -5.46 8.97
CA GLU A 38 -5.04 -6.33 9.52
C GLU A 38 -3.97 -6.74 8.48
N VAL A 39 -3.63 -5.83 7.55
CA VAL A 39 -2.59 -6.04 6.54
C VAL A 39 -1.52 -4.96 6.64
N HIS A 40 -0.31 -5.27 6.18
CA HIS A 40 0.73 -4.26 6.10
C HIS A 40 0.48 -3.31 4.90
N PRO A 41 0.70 -1.99 5.01
CA PRO A 41 0.46 -1.05 3.91
C PRO A 41 1.22 -1.38 2.63
N LEU A 42 2.44 -1.92 2.78
CA LEU A 42 3.24 -2.38 1.65
C LEU A 42 2.56 -3.54 0.91
N THR A 43 1.82 -4.42 1.59
CA THR A 43 1.07 -5.51 0.94
C THR A 43 0.00 -4.95 0.01
N LEU A 44 -0.76 -3.95 0.46
CA LEU A 44 -1.78 -3.30 -0.36
C LEU A 44 -1.16 -2.55 -1.55
N LEU A 45 -0.04 -1.86 -1.34
CA LEU A 45 0.71 -1.23 -2.43
C LEU A 45 1.23 -2.26 -3.44
N THR A 46 1.80 -3.37 -2.98
CA THR A 46 2.25 -4.44 -3.85
C THR A 46 1.12 -4.99 -4.71
N LEU A 47 -0.06 -5.24 -4.14
CA LEU A 47 -1.25 -5.64 -4.90
C LEU A 47 -1.67 -4.57 -5.92
N ALA A 48 -1.60 -3.28 -5.56
CA ALA A 48 -1.93 -2.19 -6.48
C ALA A 48 -0.97 -2.09 -7.68
N TYR A 49 0.31 -2.46 -7.51
CA TYR A 49 1.32 -2.39 -8.58
C TYR A 49 1.48 -3.68 -9.39
N ALA A 50 1.36 -4.86 -8.74
CA ALA A 50 1.58 -6.16 -9.37
C ALA A 50 0.28 -6.89 -9.77
N GLY A 51 -0.86 -6.47 -9.22
CA GLY A 51 -2.13 -7.19 -9.31
C GLY A 51 -2.08 -8.53 -8.58
N ASP A 52 -2.93 -9.47 -8.99
CA ASP A 52 -3.08 -10.78 -8.34
C ASP A 52 -2.10 -11.85 -8.88
N SER A 53 -1.03 -11.45 -9.56
CA SER A 53 -0.03 -12.38 -10.10
C SER A 53 1.13 -12.57 -9.12
N THR A 54 1.34 -13.82 -8.71
CA THR A 54 2.47 -14.21 -7.85
C THR A 54 3.80 -13.88 -8.51
N ASP A 55 3.96 -14.21 -9.79
CA ASP A 55 5.22 -13.99 -10.52
C ASP A 55 5.57 -12.50 -10.59
N LYS A 56 4.58 -11.64 -10.92
CA LYS A 56 4.77 -10.18 -10.94
C LYS A 56 5.04 -9.62 -9.54
N THR A 57 4.44 -10.20 -8.52
CA THR A 57 4.67 -9.82 -7.13
C THR A 57 6.12 -10.11 -6.73
N ASP A 58 6.62 -11.30 -7.04
CA ASP A 58 7.99 -11.70 -6.74
C ASP A 58 9.01 -10.85 -7.50
N GLU A 59 8.77 -10.58 -8.78
CA GLU A 59 9.59 -9.66 -9.59
C GLU A 59 9.64 -8.25 -8.98
N LEU A 60 8.48 -7.71 -8.56
CA LEU A 60 8.39 -6.39 -7.94
C LEU A 60 9.16 -6.34 -6.62
N LEU A 61 8.98 -7.33 -5.75
CA LEU A 61 9.66 -7.38 -4.46
C LEU A 61 11.18 -7.56 -4.62
N ALA A 62 11.62 -8.37 -5.58
CA ALA A 62 13.03 -8.53 -5.90
C ALA A 62 13.65 -7.20 -6.37
N ARG A 63 12.95 -6.48 -7.25
CA ARG A 63 13.37 -5.17 -7.73
C ARG A 63 13.46 -4.14 -6.61
N VAL A 64 12.43 -4.01 -5.78
CA VAL A 64 12.41 -3.06 -4.64
C VAL A 64 13.55 -3.35 -3.67
N ARG A 65 13.87 -4.62 -3.42
CA ARG A 65 15.03 -5.00 -2.60
C ARG A 65 16.35 -4.50 -3.18
N GLN A 66 16.58 -4.69 -4.48
CA GLN A 66 17.79 -4.20 -5.16
C GLN A 66 17.89 -2.67 -5.11
N GLU A 67 16.78 -1.96 -5.34
CA GLU A 67 16.72 -0.50 -5.27
C GLU A 67 17.03 0.00 -3.84
N LEU A 68 16.49 -0.66 -2.81
CA LEU A 68 16.79 -0.33 -1.41
C LEU A 68 18.28 -0.53 -1.08
N GLU A 69 18.87 -1.63 -1.50
CA GLU A 69 20.31 -1.89 -1.30
C GLU A 69 21.17 -0.82 -1.98
N ALA A 70 20.82 -0.42 -3.20
CA ALA A 70 21.51 0.65 -3.93
C ALA A 70 21.43 2.00 -3.19
N VAL A 71 20.23 2.41 -2.76
CA VAL A 71 20.03 3.67 -2.02
C VAL A 71 20.75 3.68 -0.68
N LEU A 72 20.76 2.56 0.05
CA LEU A 72 21.48 2.44 1.31
C LEU A 72 23.01 2.49 1.11
N LYS A 73 23.50 1.90 0.02
CA LYS A 73 24.92 1.94 -0.35
C LYS A 73 25.37 3.37 -0.71
N GLU A 74 24.58 4.09 -1.49
CA GLU A 74 24.85 5.50 -1.85
C GLU A 74 24.92 6.40 -0.61
N ARG A 75 24.05 6.18 0.39
CA ARG A 75 24.09 6.91 1.67
C ARG A 75 25.30 6.59 2.55
N SER A 76 25.98 5.48 2.28
CA SER A 76 27.13 4.99 3.06
C SER A 76 28.47 5.38 2.43
N THR A 77 28.46 5.93 1.22
CA THR A 77 29.62 6.55 0.58
C THR A 77 29.79 7.98 1.12
N PRO A 78 30.92 8.30 1.81
CA PRO A 78 31.19 9.64 2.33
C PRO A 78 31.46 10.67 1.22
#